data_AF-A0A8C4MNC9-F1
#
_entry.id   AF-A0A8C4MNC9-F1
#
_cell.length_a   1.000
_cell.length_b   1.000
_cell.length_c   1.000
_cell.angle_alpha   90.00
_cell.angle_beta   90.00
_cell.angle_gamma   90.00
#
_symmetry.space_group_name_H-M   'P 1'
#
loop_
_entity.id
_entity.type
_entity.pdbx_description
1 polymer ?
#
loop_
_entity_poly.entity_id
_entity_poly.type
_entity_poly.pdbx_seq_one_letter_code
_entity_poly.pdbx_strand_id
1 'polypeptide(L)'
;MAHPPLSRLRRACHALIHHHVFTNLILVFIILSSVSLAAEDPIRAHSFRNHILGYFDYAFTSIFTVEILLKMTVFGAFLHRGSFCRNWFNLLDLLVVSARPSAISVVKILRVLRVLRPLRAINRAKGLKHVVQCVFVAIRTIGNIMIVTTLLQFMFACIGVQLFKGKFYSCTDEAKHTPQECKGSFLVYPDGDVSRPLVRERLWVNSDFNFDNVLSAMMALFTVSTFEGWPALLYKAIDAHAEDKGPIYNYRVEISVFFIVYIIIIAFFMMNIFVGFVIITFRAQGEQEYQNCELDKNQRQCVEYALKAQPLRRYIPKNPHQYRVWATVNSAAFEYLMFLLILLNTVALAMQTAPFNYAMDILNMVFTGLFTVEMVLKIIAFKPKHYFTDAWNTFDALIVVGSIVDIAVTEASRIFYPQTSFFWL
;
A
#
# COMPACT_ATOMS: atom_id res chain seq x y z
N MET A 1 -34.48 -11.99 -31.73
CA MET A 1 -34.07 -13.41 -31.83
C MET A 1 -34.76 -14.18 -30.71
N ALA A 2 -35.57 -15.17 -31.08
CA ALA A 2 -36.50 -15.87 -30.18
C ALA A 2 -35.77 -16.60 -29.05
N HIS A 3 -36.11 -16.26 -27.79
CA HIS A 3 -35.74 -17.07 -26.63
C HIS A 3 -36.65 -18.30 -26.57
N PRO A 4 -36.12 -19.53 -26.40
CA PRO A 4 -36.95 -20.72 -26.22
C PRO A 4 -37.79 -20.57 -24.92
N PRO A 5 -38.94 -21.28 -24.80
CA PRO A 5 -39.85 -21.11 -23.67
C PRO A 5 -39.12 -21.37 -22.35
N LEU A 6 -39.05 -20.34 -21.49
CA LEU A 6 -38.40 -20.47 -20.18
C LEU A 6 -39.18 -21.44 -19.29
N SER A 7 -38.56 -22.58 -18.97
CA SER A 7 -39.00 -23.45 -17.88
C SER A 7 -39.21 -22.64 -16.59
N ARG A 8 -40.21 -23.00 -15.79
CA ARG A 8 -40.52 -22.30 -14.51
C ARG A 8 -39.28 -22.20 -13.62
N LEU A 9 -38.45 -23.25 -13.61
CA LEU A 9 -37.18 -23.33 -12.91
C LEU A 9 -36.19 -22.21 -13.33
N ARG A 10 -36.01 -21.98 -14.63
CA ARG A 10 -35.08 -20.96 -15.13
C ARG A 10 -35.51 -19.54 -14.76
N ARG A 11 -36.82 -19.27 -14.75
CA ARG A 11 -37.38 -17.98 -14.28
C ARG A 11 -37.15 -17.78 -12.79
N ALA A 12 -37.37 -18.80 -11.97
CA ALA A 12 -37.10 -18.74 -10.53
C ALA A 12 -35.60 -18.52 -10.23
N CYS A 13 -34.70 -19.25 -10.90
CA CYS A 13 -33.26 -19.05 -10.77
C CYS A 13 -32.83 -17.63 -11.19
N HIS A 14 -33.42 -17.08 -12.27
CA HIS A 14 -33.15 -15.71 -12.70
C HIS A 14 -33.58 -14.68 -11.64
N ALA A 15 -34.77 -14.84 -11.05
CA ALA A 15 -35.25 -13.96 -9.98
C ALA A 15 -34.34 -14.02 -8.73
N LEU A 16 -33.88 -15.22 -8.36
CA LEU A 16 -32.99 -15.42 -7.20
C LEU A 16 -31.62 -14.77 -7.40
N ILE A 17 -30.97 -14.97 -8.55
CA ILE A 17 -29.60 -14.47 -8.80
C ILE A 17 -29.54 -12.93 -8.84
N HIS A 18 -30.60 -12.29 -9.34
CA HIS A 18 -30.68 -10.83 -9.42
C HIS A 18 -31.17 -10.18 -8.13
N HIS A 19 -31.55 -10.95 -7.12
CA HIS A 19 -31.99 -10.41 -5.84
C HIS A 19 -30.82 -9.75 -5.08
N HIS A 20 -31.06 -8.57 -4.51
CA HIS A 20 -30.03 -7.81 -3.79
C HIS A 20 -29.49 -8.56 -2.58
N VAL A 21 -30.34 -9.27 -1.82
CA VAL A 21 -29.91 -10.10 -0.69
C VAL A 21 -28.97 -11.20 -1.14
N PHE A 22 -29.29 -11.91 -2.24
CA PHE A 22 -28.43 -12.97 -2.76
C PHE A 22 -27.06 -12.41 -3.17
N THR A 23 -27.05 -11.23 -3.81
CA THR A 23 -25.80 -10.57 -4.22
C THR A 23 -24.93 -10.17 -3.02
N ASN A 24 -25.52 -9.54 -2.00
CA ASN A 24 -24.81 -9.13 -0.79
C ASN A 24 -24.32 -10.32 0.03
N LEU A 25 -25.14 -11.38 0.12
CA LEU A 25 -24.82 -12.60 0.85
C LEU A 25 -23.62 -13.32 0.22
N ILE A 26 -23.58 -13.47 -1.10
CA ILE A 26 -22.40 -14.03 -1.80
C ILE A 26 -21.16 -13.16 -1.58
N LEU A 27 -21.29 -11.83 -1.57
CA LEU A 27 -20.16 -10.93 -1.28
C LEU A 27 -19.62 -11.14 0.15
N VAL A 28 -20.50 -11.27 1.14
CA VAL A 28 -20.12 -11.58 2.53
C VAL A 28 -19.37 -12.90 2.60
N PHE A 29 -19.83 -13.95 1.90
CA PHE A 29 -19.11 -15.22 1.85
C PHE A 29 -17.77 -15.14 1.13
N ILE A 30 -17.62 -14.31 0.10
CA ILE A 30 -16.30 -14.05 -0.51
C ILE A 30 -15.36 -13.46 0.54
N ILE A 31 -15.80 -12.45 1.30
CA ILE A 31 -15.01 -11.81 2.36
C ILE A 31 -14.64 -12.83 3.44
N LEU A 32 -15.61 -13.57 3.99
CA LEU A 32 -15.37 -14.59 5.01
C LEU A 32 -14.43 -15.70 4.51
N SER A 33 -14.55 -16.13 3.26
CA SER A 33 -13.63 -17.11 2.67
C SER A 33 -12.20 -16.57 2.53
N SER A 34 -12.06 -15.27 2.28
CA SER A 34 -10.76 -14.59 2.17
C SER A 34 -10.09 -14.45 3.55
N VAL A 35 -10.87 -14.08 4.57
CA VAL A 35 -10.42 -14.04 5.98
C VAL A 35 -10.01 -15.44 6.45
N SER A 36 -10.78 -16.47 6.12
CA SER A 36 -10.45 -17.86 6.45
C SER A 36 -9.13 -18.30 5.80
N LEU A 37 -8.83 -17.87 4.58
CA LEU A 37 -7.56 -18.16 3.92
C LEU A 37 -6.39 -17.42 4.58
N ALA A 38 -6.59 -16.15 4.95
CA ALA A 38 -5.58 -15.36 5.65
C ALA A 38 -5.27 -15.88 7.07
N ALA A 39 -6.24 -16.56 7.70
CA ALA A 39 -6.10 -17.13 9.04
C ALA A 39 -5.36 -18.48 9.10
N GLU A 40 -5.04 -19.09 7.95
CA GLU A 40 -4.38 -20.40 7.86
C GLU A 40 -2.94 -20.35 8.41
N ASP A 41 -2.55 -21.38 9.18
CA ASP A 41 -1.17 -21.53 9.65
C ASP A 41 -0.32 -22.16 8.53
N PRO A 42 0.68 -21.44 7.96
CA PRO A 42 1.50 -21.99 6.88
C PRO A 42 2.51 -23.04 7.38
N ILE A 43 2.86 -23.06 8.66
CA ILE A 43 3.89 -23.94 9.23
C ILE A 43 3.26 -25.21 9.78
N ARG A 44 2.17 -25.09 10.53
CA ARG A 44 1.53 -26.22 11.22
C ARG A 44 0.28 -26.71 10.50
N ALA A 45 0.49 -27.52 9.46
CA ALA A 45 -0.56 -28.08 8.62
C ALA A 45 -1.67 -28.81 9.41
N HIS A 46 -1.32 -29.54 10.47
CA HIS A 46 -2.26 -30.33 11.29
C HIS A 46 -2.75 -29.60 12.56
N SER A 47 -2.62 -28.27 12.64
CA SER A 47 -3.16 -27.52 13.76
C SER A 47 -4.70 -27.62 13.84
N PHE A 48 -5.25 -27.60 15.05
CA PHE A 48 -6.71 -27.56 15.28
C PHE A 48 -7.38 -26.43 14.49
N ARG A 49 -6.72 -25.26 14.44
CA ARG A 49 -7.12 -24.11 13.61
C ARG A 49 -7.26 -24.50 12.14
N ASN A 50 -6.25 -25.12 11.53
CA ASN A 50 -6.30 -25.52 10.13
C ASN A 50 -7.37 -26.59 9.85
N HIS A 51 -7.64 -27.47 10.82
CA HIS A 51 -8.73 -28.43 10.69
C HIS A 51 -10.11 -27.74 10.63
N ILE A 52 -10.36 -26.77 11.52
CA ILE A 52 -11.58 -25.95 11.49
C ILE A 52 -11.68 -25.14 10.19
N LEU A 53 -10.60 -24.47 9.80
CA LEU A 53 -10.56 -23.67 8.56
C LEU A 53 -10.81 -24.54 7.32
N GLY A 54 -10.38 -25.81 7.33
CA GLY A 54 -10.68 -26.78 6.28
C GLY A 54 -12.17 -27.07 6.14
N TYR A 55 -12.92 -27.18 7.25
CA TYR A 55 -14.38 -27.33 7.20
C TYR A 55 -15.06 -26.10 6.62
N PHE A 56 -14.62 -24.90 7.01
CA PHE A 56 -15.12 -23.66 6.42
C PHE A 56 -14.80 -23.57 4.92
N ASP A 57 -13.61 -23.98 4.50
CA ASP A 57 -13.23 -24.02 3.09
C ASP A 57 -14.17 -24.92 2.25
N TYR A 58 -14.52 -26.09 2.79
CA TYR A 58 -15.50 -26.99 2.16
C TYR A 58 -16.90 -26.35 2.09
N ALA A 59 -17.34 -25.72 3.18
CA ALA A 59 -18.62 -25.01 3.23
C ALA A 59 -18.69 -23.88 2.19
N PHE A 60 -17.70 -22.98 2.14
CA PHE A 60 -17.65 -21.89 1.17
C PHE A 60 -17.59 -22.40 -0.27
N THR A 61 -16.77 -23.43 -0.53
CA THR A 61 -16.66 -24.02 -1.87
C THR A 61 -18.00 -24.60 -2.34
N SER A 62 -18.75 -25.26 -1.45
CA SER A 62 -20.08 -25.78 -1.78
C SER A 62 -21.07 -24.66 -2.14
N ILE A 63 -21.08 -23.57 -1.36
CA ILE A 63 -21.93 -22.40 -1.61
C ILE A 63 -21.61 -21.78 -2.97
N PHE A 64 -20.33 -21.60 -3.29
CA PHE A 64 -19.90 -21.05 -4.57
C PHE A 64 -20.19 -22.00 -5.75
N THR A 65 -20.15 -23.32 -5.51
CA THR A 65 -20.56 -24.30 -6.52
C THR A 65 -22.04 -24.15 -6.86
N VAL A 66 -22.89 -24.00 -5.84
CA VAL A 66 -24.33 -23.75 -6.03
C VAL A 66 -24.57 -22.45 -6.79
N GLU A 67 -23.86 -21.37 -6.44
CA GLU A 67 -23.92 -20.10 -7.16
C GLU A 67 -23.60 -20.26 -8.66
N ILE A 68 -22.52 -20.98 -8.99
CA ILE A 68 -22.12 -21.22 -10.39
C ILE A 68 -23.15 -22.08 -11.12
N LEU A 69 -23.65 -23.15 -10.48
CA LEU A 69 -24.72 -23.99 -11.05
C LEU A 69 -25.97 -23.17 -11.38
N LEU A 70 -26.42 -22.32 -10.45
CA LEU A 70 -27.55 -21.40 -10.67
C LEU A 70 -27.29 -20.45 -11.84
N LYS A 71 -26.08 -19.90 -11.97
CA LYS A 71 -25.72 -19.04 -13.12
C LYS A 71 -25.71 -19.81 -14.44
N MET A 72 -25.20 -21.04 -14.46
CA MET A 72 -25.16 -21.88 -15.66
C MET A 72 -26.56 -22.25 -16.16
N THR A 73 -27.53 -22.49 -15.28
CA THR A 73 -28.94 -22.75 -15.68
C THR A 73 -29.62 -21.52 -16.27
N VAL A 74 -29.25 -20.31 -15.83
CA VAL A 74 -29.84 -19.05 -16.32
C VAL A 74 -29.22 -18.60 -17.65
N PHE A 75 -27.88 -18.57 -17.75
CA PHE A 75 -27.15 -18.05 -18.92
C PHE A 75 -26.82 -19.12 -19.98
N GLY A 76 -26.92 -20.41 -19.64
CA GLY A 76 -26.49 -21.52 -20.48
C GLY A 76 -24.98 -21.72 -20.47
N ALA A 77 -24.52 -22.97 -20.63
CA ALA A 77 -23.12 -23.34 -20.47
C ALA A 77 -22.22 -22.89 -21.64
N PHE A 78 -22.52 -23.29 -22.88
CA PHE A 78 -21.58 -23.11 -24.02
C PHE A 78 -22.18 -22.57 -25.34
N LEU A 79 -23.48 -22.75 -25.61
CA LEU A 79 -23.99 -22.70 -26.99
C LEU A 79 -24.47 -21.31 -27.48
N HIS A 80 -24.73 -20.33 -26.61
CA HIS A 80 -25.32 -19.03 -26.99
C HIS A 80 -24.34 -17.84 -26.88
N ARG A 81 -24.52 -16.80 -27.72
CA ARG A 81 -23.83 -15.50 -27.58
C ARG A 81 -24.26 -14.83 -26.26
N GLY A 82 -23.47 -15.05 -25.20
CA GLY A 82 -23.79 -14.67 -23.81
C GLY A 82 -23.67 -15.80 -22.78
N SER A 83 -23.28 -17.00 -23.21
CA SER A 83 -23.09 -18.16 -22.32
C SER A 83 -22.00 -17.95 -21.25
N PHE A 84 -22.20 -18.60 -20.10
CA PHE A 84 -21.42 -18.40 -18.88
C PHE A 84 -19.91 -18.52 -19.12
N CYS A 85 -19.45 -19.59 -19.77
CA CYS A 85 -18.02 -19.90 -19.97
C CYS A 85 -17.30 -19.00 -20.97
N ARG A 86 -18.01 -18.12 -21.67
CA ARG A 86 -17.43 -17.23 -22.70
C ARG A 86 -16.98 -15.88 -22.13
N ASN A 87 -17.42 -15.55 -20.92
CA ASN A 87 -16.94 -14.39 -20.17
C ASN A 87 -15.70 -14.79 -19.36
N TRP A 88 -14.55 -14.15 -19.61
CA TRP A 88 -13.27 -14.45 -18.95
C TRP A 88 -13.38 -14.44 -17.42
N PHE A 89 -14.20 -13.55 -16.88
CA PHE A 89 -14.46 -13.43 -15.45
C PHE A 89 -15.26 -14.60 -14.86
N ASN A 90 -16.21 -15.16 -15.61
CA ASN A 90 -16.96 -16.34 -15.21
C ASN A 90 -16.13 -17.63 -15.37
N LEU A 91 -15.17 -17.62 -16.31
CA LEU A 91 -14.20 -18.70 -16.46
C LEU A 91 -13.26 -18.76 -15.25
N LEU A 92 -12.85 -17.60 -14.70
CA LEU A 92 -12.11 -17.54 -13.42
C LEU A 92 -12.95 -18.09 -12.26
N ASP A 93 -14.23 -17.73 -12.16
CA ASP A 93 -15.16 -18.31 -11.17
C ASP A 93 -15.21 -19.83 -11.28
N LEU A 94 -15.32 -20.37 -12.50
CA LEU A 94 -15.35 -21.81 -12.76
C LEU A 94 -14.03 -22.50 -12.36
N LEU A 95 -12.89 -21.93 -12.76
CA LEU A 95 -11.55 -22.46 -12.49
C LEU A 95 -11.27 -22.55 -10.97
N VAL A 96 -11.67 -21.54 -10.22
CA VAL A 96 -11.49 -21.47 -8.76
C VAL A 96 -12.33 -22.54 -8.03
N VAL A 97 -13.50 -22.88 -8.54
CA VAL A 97 -14.40 -23.87 -7.93
C VAL A 97 -14.12 -25.29 -8.41
N SER A 98 -13.65 -25.46 -9.66
CA SER A 98 -13.32 -26.78 -10.24
C SER A 98 -12.00 -27.35 -9.74
N ALA A 99 -11.21 -26.59 -8.98
CA ALA A 99 -9.99 -27.06 -8.32
C ALA A 99 -10.32 -28.04 -7.16
N ARG A 100 -10.90 -29.21 -7.48
CA ARG A 100 -10.99 -30.35 -6.57
C ARG A 100 -9.74 -31.22 -6.71
N PRO A 101 -9.19 -31.74 -5.60
CA PRO A 101 -7.94 -32.47 -5.62
C PRO A 101 -8.15 -33.92 -6.08
N SER A 102 -7.48 -34.34 -7.15
CA SER A 102 -7.15 -35.75 -7.42
C SER A 102 -5.66 -35.99 -7.14
N ALA A 103 -5.29 -37.20 -6.72
CA ALA A 103 -4.11 -37.57 -5.92
C ALA A 103 -2.69 -37.41 -6.53
N ILE A 104 -2.42 -36.37 -7.33
CA ILE A 104 -1.14 -36.16 -8.02
C ILE A 104 -0.47 -34.88 -7.53
N SER A 105 0.88 -34.81 -7.52
CA SER A 105 1.72 -33.66 -7.10
C SER A 105 1.29 -32.27 -7.62
N VAL A 106 0.48 -32.22 -8.67
CA VAL A 106 -0.23 -31.04 -9.21
C VAL A 106 -1.15 -30.38 -8.16
N VAL A 107 -1.57 -31.09 -7.10
CA VAL A 107 -2.50 -30.59 -6.06
C VAL A 107 -1.93 -29.43 -5.24
N LYS A 108 -0.60 -29.33 -5.04
CA LYS A 108 -0.02 -28.18 -4.31
C LYS A 108 -0.28 -26.86 -5.06
N ILE A 109 -0.16 -26.86 -6.38
CA ILE A 109 -0.40 -25.68 -7.23
C ILE A 109 -1.90 -25.33 -7.25
N LEU A 110 -2.78 -26.34 -7.34
CA LEU A 110 -4.24 -26.12 -7.29
C LEU A 110 -4.70 -25.52 -5.95
N ARG A 111 -4.03 -25.84 -4.84
CA ARG A 111 -4.28 -25.20 -3.54
C ARG A 111 -3.87 -23.73 -3.53
N VAL A 112 -2.84 -23.32 -4.28
CA VAL A 112 -2.46 -21.91 -4.40
C VAL A 112 -3.53 -21.13 -5.17
N LEU A 113 -4.14 -21.71 -6.21
CA LEU A 113 -5.19 -21.06 -7.01
C LEU A 113 -6.43 -20.65 -6.20
N ARG A 114 -6.67 -21.24 -5.02
CA ARG A 114 -7.75 -20.79 -4.13
C ARG A 114 -7.55 -19.37 -3.62
N VAL A 115 -6.32 -18.83 -3.66
CA VAL A 115 -6.02 -17.41 -3.39
C VAL A 115 -6.67 -16.46 -4.38
N LEU A 116 -7.15 -16.95 -5.52
CA LEU A 116 -7.83 -16.13 -6.53
C LEU A 116 -9.32 -15.88 -6.19
N ARG A 117 -9.89 -16.54 -5.16
CA ARG A 117 -11.29 -16.31 -4.72
C ARG A 117 -11.66 -14.85 -4.46
N PRO A 118 -10.80 -14.00 -3.84
CA PRO A 118 -11.09 -12.58 -3.67
C PRO A 118 -11.26 -11.84 -5.01
N LEU A 119 -10.61 -12.29 -6.09
CA LEU A 119 -10.76 -11.68 -7.42
C LEU A 119 -12.19 -11.78 -7.95
N ARG A 120 -13.00 -12.73 -7.45
CA ARG A 120 -14.43 -12.83 -7.79
C ARG A 120 -15.23 -11.62 -7.30
N ALA A 121 -14.73 -10.88 -6.30
CA ALA A 121 -15.32 -9.62 -5.86
C ALA A 121 -15.29 -8.55 -6.98
N ILE A 122 -14.28 -8.57 -7.86
CA ILE A 122 -14.18 -7.67 -9.03
C ILE A 122 -15.42 -7.82 -9.92
N ASN A 123 -15.94 -9.04 -10.07
CA ASN A 123 -17.11 -9.31 -10.89
C ASN A 123 -18.42 -8.79 -10.28
N ARG A 124 -18.43 -8.56 -8.96
CA ARG A 124 -19.60 -8.10 -8.20
C ARG A 124 -19.57 -6.59 -7.97
N ALA A 125 -18.40 -6.01 -7.75
CA ALA A 125 -18.21 -4.59 -7.54
C ALA A 125 -18.03 -3.84 -8.88
N LYS A 126 -19.09 -3.14 -9.34
CA LYS A 126 -19.07 -2.35 -10.58
C LYS A 126 -17.92 -1.33 -10.61
N GLY A 127 -17.63 -0.69 -9.47
CA GLY A 127 -16.51 0.26 -9.35
C GLY A 127 -15.15 -0.40 -9.59
N LEU A 128 -14.88 -1.54 -8.95
CA LEU A 128 -13.60 -2.25 -9.11
C LEU A 128 -13.41 -2.78 -10.54
N LYS A 129 -14.50 -3.24 -11.17
CA LYS A 129 -14.48 -3.62 -12.60
C LYS A 129 -14.08 -2.46 -13.51
N HIS A 130 -14.59 -1.26 -13.23
CA HIS A 130 -14.21 -0.06 -13.98
C HIS A 130 -12.73 0.27 -13.80
N VAL A 131 -12.22 0.23 -12.56
CA VAL A 131 -10.80 0.48 -12.26
C VAL A 131 -9.89 -0.52 -13.01
N VAL A 132 -10.18 -1.81 -12.93
CA VAL A 132 -9.38 -2.86 -13.63
C VAL A 132 -9.42 -2.65 -15.15
N GLN A 133 -10.57 -2.27 -15.71
CA GLN A 133 -10.68 -1.96 -17.14
C GLN A 133 -9.81 -0.75 -17.53
N CYS A 134 -9.79 0.31 -16.72
CA CYS A 134 -8.92 1.46 -16.93
C CYS A 134 -7.44 1.05 -16.93
N VAL A 135 -7.03 0.14 -16.03
CA VAL A 135 -5.66 -0.40 -16.00
C VAL A 135 -5.32 -1.15 -17.29
N PHE A 136 -6.23 -1.99 -17.82
CA PHE A 136 -5.98 -2.69 -19.09
C PHE A 136 -5.86 -1.73 -20.27
N VAL A 137 -6.67 -0.67 -20.31
CA VAL A 137 -6.56 0.37 -21.33
C VAL A 137 -5.20 1.07 -21.24
N ALA A 138 -4.74 1.38 -20.03
CA ALA A 138 -3.45 2.01 -19.77
C ALA A 138 -2.25 1.13 -20.15
N ILE A 139 -2.28 -0.16 -19.84
CA ILE A 139 -1.18 -1.07 -20.18
C ILE A 139 -0.95 -1.12 -21.70
N ARG A 140 -2.02 -1.09 -22.49
CA ARG A 140 -1.92 -1.11 -23.96
C ARG A 140 -1.26 0.16 -24.51
N THR A 141 -1.44 1.31 -23.86
CA THR A 141 -0.84 2.57 -24.33
C THR A 141 0.62 2.70 -23.93
N ILE A 142 1.01 2.18 -22.76
CA ILE A 142 2.39 2.24 -22.25
C ILE A 142 3.29 1.15 -22.86
N GLY A 143 2.70 0.10 -23.44
CA GLY A 143 3.41 -1.08 -23.96
C GLY A 143 4.61 -0.76 -24.87
N ASN A 144 4.50 0.24 -25.74
CA ASN A 144 5.60 0.65 -26.62
C ASN A 144 6.84 1.13 -25.84
N ILE A 145 6.64 1.94 -24.80
CA ILE A 145 7.74 2.49 -24.00
C ILE A 145 8.35 1.39 -23.11
N MET A 146 7.53 0.46 -22.60
CA MET A 146 8.01 -0.71 -21.85
C MET A 146 8.91 -1.60 -22.71
N ILE A 147 8.54 -1.83 -23.97
CA ILE A 147 9.37 -2.60 -24.92
C ILE A 147 10.72 -1.90 -25.13
N VAL A 148 10.73 -0.58 -25.38
CA VAL A 148 11.98 0.20 -25.55
C VAL A 148 12.87 0.11 -24.31
N THR A 149 12.28 0.26 -23.12
CA THR A 149 13.02 0.20 -21.85
C THR A 149 13.61 -1.19 -21.60
N THR A 150 12.84 -2.24 -21.91
CA THR A 150 13.30 -3.64 -21.77
C THR A 150 14.42 -3.96 -22.75
N LEU A 151 14.33 -3.48 -24.01
CA LEU A 151 15.41 -3.62 -25.00
C LEU A 151 16.69 -2.92 -24.55
N LEU A 152 16.57 -1.73 -23.98
CA LEU A 152 17.72 -0.99 -23.45
C LEU A 152 18.35 -1.71 -22.26
N GLN A 153 17.54 -2.22 -21.33
CA GLN A 153 18.02 -3.06 -20.23
C GLN A 153 18.72 -4.32 -20.73
N PHE A 154 18.21 -4.96 -21.79
CA PHE A 154 18.85 -6.10 -22.42
C PHE A 154 20.22 -5.74 -23.02
N MET A 155 20.35 -4.59 -23.70
CA MET A 155 21.63 -4.11 -24.23
C MET A 155 22.66 -3.89 -23.11
N PHE A 156 22.26 -3.22 -22.03
CA PHE A 156 23.13 -3.02 -20.86
C PHE A 156 23.46 -4.34 -20.15
N ALA A 157 22.53 -5.30 -20.11
CA ALA A 157 22.79 -6.62 -19.55
C ALA A 157 23.86 -7.36 -20.36
N CYS A 158 23.80 -7.32 -21.70
CA CYS A 158 24.84 -7.90 -22.54
C CYS A 158 26.21 -7.23 -22.31
N ILE A 159 26.26 -5.91 -22.18
CA ILE A 159 27.50 -5.19 -21.85
C ILE A 159 28.01 -5.61 -20.46
N GLY A 160 27.14 -5.66 -19.46
CA GLY A 160 27.47 -6.09 -18.10
C GLY A 160 28.03 -7.50 -18.05
N VAL A 161 27.45 -8.45 -18.80
CA VAL A 161 27.99 -9.82 -18.91
C VAL A 161 29.41 -9.81 -19.46
N GLN A 162 29.69 -9.04 -20.51
CA GLN A 162 31.05 -8.96 -21.05
C GLN A 162 32.05 -8.33 -20.08
N LEU A 163 31.60 -7.39 -19.23
CA LEU A 163 32.47 -6.72 -18.25
C LEU A 163 32.72 -7.57 -16.99
N PHE A 164 31.71 -8.29 -16.50
CA PHE A 164 31.68 -8.81 -15.13
C PHE A 164 31.50 -10.34 -15.01
N LYS A 165 31.33 -11.08 -16.12
CA LYS A 165 31.15 -12.55 -16.07
C LYS A 165 32.23 -13.22 -15.21
N GLY A 166 31.84 -14.05 -14.26
CA GLY A 166 32.76 -14.82 -13.42
C GLY A 166 33.61 -14.00 -12.45
N LYS A 167 33.37 -12.69 -12.28
CA LYS A 167 34.21 -11.81 -11.43
C LYS A 167 33.59 -11.45 -10.08
N PHE A 168 32.34 -11.87 -9.83
CA PHE A 168 31.59 -11.51 -8.61
C PHE A 168 31.68 -12.59 -7.52
N TYR A 169 32.60 -13.53 -7.69
CA TYR A 169 32.89 -14.54 -6.70
C TYR A 169 33.81 -14.00 -5.61
N SER A 170 33.58 -14.42 -4.37
CA SER A 170 34.40 -14.07 -3.22
C SER A 170 34.49 -15.26 -2.26
N CYS A 171 35.61 -15.38 -1.54
CA CYS A 171 35.70 -16.28 -0.41
C CYS A 171 35.06 -15.64 0.83
N THR A 172 34.49 -16.44 1.73
CA THR A 172 34.05 -15.96 3.05
C THR A 172 35.19 -15.46 3.93
N ASP A 173 36.43 -15.84 3.61
CA ASP A 173 37.67 -15.33 4.20
C ASP A 173 38.32 -14.34 3.23
N GLU A 174 38.32 -13.04 3.57
CA GLU A 174 38.84 -11.95 2.73
C GLU A 174 40.33 -12.11 2.39
N ALA A 175 41.09 -12.91 3.16
CA ALA A 175 42.49 -13.14 2.89
C ALA A 175 42.74 -14.10 1.70
N LYS A 176 41.72 -14.82 1.22
CA LYS A 176 41.84 -15.81 0.14
C LYS A 176 41.15 -15.34 -1.13
N HIS A 177 41.91 -15.29 -2.22
CA HIS A 177 41.44 -14.74 -3.50
C HIS A 177 41.16 -15.80 -4.57
N THR A 178 41.41 -17.09 -4.32
CA THR A 178 41.18 -18.14 -5.31
C THR A 178 40.30 -19.27 -4.75
N PRO A 179 39.53 -19.98 -5.59
CA PRO A 179 38.71 -21.12 -5.16
C PRO A 179 39.54 -22.26 -4.55
N GLN A 180 40.79 -22.40 -4.98
CA GLN A 180 41.70 -23.45 -4.50
C GLN A 180 42.18 -23.16 -3.08
N GLU A 181 42.43 -21.89 -2.77
CA GLU A 181 42.82 -21.43 -1.42
C GLU A 181 41.64 -21.31 -0.46
N CYS A 182 40.43 -21.09 -0.96
CA CYS A 182 39.20 -20.96 -0.18
C CYS A 182 38.68 -22.32 0.33
N LYS A 183 39.51 -23.04 1.08
CA LYS A 183 39.20 -24.35 1.67
C LYS A 183 39.58 -24.40 3.16
N GLY A 184 38.94 -25.30 3.90
CA GLY A 184 39.15 -25.47 5.34
C GLY A 184 38.40 -24.44 6.18
N SER A 185 38.92 -24.14 7.36
CA SER A 185 38.26 -23.23 8.31
C SER A 185 39.09 -21.97 8.57
N PHE A 186 38.42 -20.91 8.99
CA PHE A 186 39.03 -19.64 9.40
C PHE A 186 38.37 -19.12 10.68
N LEU A 187 39.04 -18.17 11.34
CA LEU A 187 38.56 -17.55 12.58
C LEU A 187 37.82 -16.25 12.25
N VAL A 188 36.64 -16.09 12.82
CA VAL A 188 35.86 -14.85 12.80
C VAL A 188 35.88 -14.27 14.21
N TYR A 189 36.11 -12.97 14.34
CA TYR A 189 36.12 -12.25 15.61
C TYR A 189 34.87 -11.38 15.70
N PRO A 190 33.81 -11.83 16.42
CA PRO A 190 32.61 -11.03 16.63
C PRO A 190 32.99 -9.70 17.28
N ASP A 191 32.45 -8.59 16.78
CA ASP A 191 32.66 -7.24 17.30
C ASP A 191 34.14 -6.79 17.37
N GLY A 192 35.04 -7.50 16.68
CA GLY A 192 36.49 -7.26 16.75
C GLY A 192 37.16 -7.76 18.04
N ASP A 193 36.45 -8.53 18.89
CA ASP A 193 37.02 -9.09 20.12
C ASP A 193 37.91 -10.30 19.81
N VAL A 194 39.22 -10.09 19.88
CA VAL A 194 40.24 -11.11 19.62
C VAL A 194 40.20 -12.25 20.66
N SER A 195 39.58 -12.02 21.82
CA SER A 195 39.50 -13.01 22.90
C SER A 195 38.45 -14.11 22.68
N ARG A 196 37.51 -13.91 21.74
CA ARG A 196 36.39 -14.84 21.49
C ARG A 196 36.29 -15.22 20.00
N PRO A 197 37.28 -15.95 19.45
CA PRO A 197 37.23 -16.37 18.06
C PRO A 197 36.17 -17.45 17.85
N LEU A 198 35.40 -17.33 16.77
CA LEU A 198 34.50 -18.36 16.26
C LEU A 198 35.11 -19.01 15.02
N VAL A 199 35.11 -20.33 14.97
CA VAL A 199 35.56 -21.08 13.79
C VAL A 199 34.41 -21.15 12.78
N ARG A 200 34.68 -20.77 11.52
CA ARG A 200 33.75 -20.94 10.40
C ARG A 200 34.43 -21.64 9.22
N GLU A 201 33.66 -22.28 8.37
CA GLU A 201 34.14 -22.89 7.14
C GLU A 201 34.31 -21.85 6.03
N ARG A 202 35.36 -21.99 5.22
CA ARG A 202 35.58 -21.19 4.02
C ARG A 202 34.68 -21.68 2.90
N LEU A 203 33.90 -20.77 2.32
CA LEU A 203 33.02 -21.06 1.20
C LEU A 203 33.32 -20.08 0.07
N TRP A 204 33.50 -20.62 -1.14
CA TRP A 204 33.60 -19.82 -2.35
C TRP A 204 32.19 -19.54 -2.87
N VAL A 205 31.74 -18.30 -2.69
CA VAL A 205 30.35 -17.91 -2.95
C VAL A 205 30.28 -16.88 -4.07
N ASN A 206 29.24 -16.99 -4.90
CA ASN A 206 28.91 -15.96 -5.87
C ASN A 206 27.97 -14.92 -5.22
N SER A 207 27.98 -13.70 -5.74
CA SER A 207 26.98 -12.69 -5.40
C SER A 207 25.58 -13.10 -5.88
N ASP A 208 24.56 -12.88 -5.05
CA ASP A 208 23.14 -13.15 -5.38
C ASP A 208 22.71 -12.43 -6.67
N PHE A 209 23.16 -11.19 -6.84
CA PHE A 209 23.06 -10.43 -8.09
C PHE A 209 24.42 -10.43 -8.78
N ASN A 210 24.49 -11.04 -9.97
CA ASN A 210 25.70 -11.22 -10.76
C ASN A 210 25.41 -11.03 -12.26
N PHE A 211 26.46 -11.10 -13.07
CA PHE A 211 26.43 -10.88 -14.51
C PHE A 211 26.97 -12.08 -15.30
N ASP A 212 26.78 -13.31 -14.78
CA ASP A 212 27.31 -14.52 -15.44
C ASP A 212 26.53 -14.89 -16.70
N ASN A 213 25.24 -14.53 -16.76
CA ASN A 213 24.40 -14.67 -17.94
C ASN A 213 23.46 -13.47 -18.10
N VAL A 214 22.86 -13.33 -19.27
CA VAL A 214 22.05 -12.16 -19.59
C VAL A 214 20.83 -12.04 -18.68
N LEU A 215 20.21 -13.16 -18.27
CA LEU A 215 19.04 -13.12 -17.40
C LEU A 215 19.39 -12.67 -15.97
N SER A 216 20.50 -13.16 -15.41
CA SER A 216 20.98 -12.71 -14.10
C SER A 216 21.42 -11.24 -14.14
N ALA A 217 22.09 -10.83 -15.22
CA ALA A 217 22.43 -9.42 -15.46
C ALA A 217 21.20 -8.52 -15.57
N MET A 218 20.14 -8.97 -16.27
CA MET A 218 18.87 -8.22 -16.33
C MET A 218 18.22 -8.10 -14.95
N MET A 219 18.26 -9.14 -14.12
CA MET A 219 17.76 -9.08 -12.73
C MET A 219 18.59 -8.11 -11.88
N ALA A 220 19.92 -8.15 -12.00
CA ALA A 220 20.82 -7.24 -11.29
C ALA A 220 20.61 -5.77 -11.73
N LEU A 221 20.41 -5.53 -13.03
CA LEU A 221 20.06 -4.21 -13.53
C LEU A 221 18.65 -3.77 -13.12
N PHE A 222 17.71 -4.71 -12.97
CA PHE A 222 16.38 -4.42 -12.46
C PHE A 222 16.45 -3.84 -11.04
N THR A 223 17.23 -4.44 -10.13
CA THR A 223 17.41 -3.89 -8.77
C THR A 223 18.11 -2.53 -8.78
N VAL A 224 19.06 -2.32 -9.69
CA VAL A 224 19.67 -0.99 -9.88
C VAL A 224 18.64 0.03 -10.36
N SER A 225 17.73 -0.34 -11.26
CA SER A 225 16.68 0.57 -11.75
C SER A 225 15.60 0.92 -10.71
N THR A 226 15.42 0.07 -9.69
CA THR A 226 14.57 0.39 -8.53
C THR A 226 15.29 1.19 -7.46
N PHE A 227 16.59 1.48 -7.65
CA PHE A 227 17.48 2.10 -6.65
C PHE A 227 17.63 1.32 -5.34
N GLU A 228 17.43 -0.01 -5.39
CA GLU A 228 17.53 -0.87 -4.22
C GLU A 228 18.86 -1.65 -4.24
N GLY A 229 19.68 -1.47 -3.21
CA GLY A 229 20.96 -2.19 -3.07
C GLY A 229 22.01 -1.89 -4.16
N TRP A 230 21.77 -0.90 -5.04
CA TRP A 230 22.67 -0.55 -6.13
C TRP A 230 24.09 -0.14 -5.69
N PRO A 231 24.33 0.53 -4.52
CA PRO A 231 25.69 0.86 -4.11
C PRO A 231 26.49 -0.40 -3.78
N ALA A 232 25.86 -1.41 -3.17
CA ALA A 232 26.52 -2.67 -2.85
C ALA A 232 26.93 -3.43 -4.12
N LEU A 233 26.07 -3.42 -5.15
CA LEU A 233 26.41 -4.01 -6.44
C LEU A 233 27.51 -3.22 -7.16
N LEU A 234 27.46 -1.89 -7.08
CA LEU A 234 28.50 -1.01 -7.63
C LEU A 234 29.86 -1.30 -6.98
N TYR A 235 29.94 -1.35 -5.64
CA TYR A 235 31.22 -1.61 -4.96
C TYR A 235 31.78 -2.99 -5.32
N LYS A 236 30.94 -4.03 -5.36
CA LYS A 236 31.34 -5.35 -5.86
C LYS A 236 31.88 -5.29 -7.29
N ALA A 237 31.30 -4.46 -8.15
CA ALA A 237 31.76 -4.29 -9.52
C ALA A 237 33.09 -3.51 -9.59
N ILE A 238 33.29 -2.48 -8.75
CA ILE A 238 34.56 -1.74 -8.65
C ILE A 238 35.70 -2.67 -8.20
N ASP A 239 35.42 -3.55 -7.25
CA ASP A 239 36.41 -4.47 -6.70
C ASP A 239 36.66 -5.70 -7.60
N ALA A 240 35.83 -5.89 -8.64
CA ALA A 240 35.93 -7.01 -9.56
C ALA A 240 37.15 -6.85 -10.49
N HIS A 241 38.06 -7.83 -10.49
CA HIS A 241 39.30 -7.75 -11.27
C HIS A 241 39.40 -8.79 -12.39
N ALA A 242 39.34 -10.08 -12.06
CA ALA A 242 39.55 -11.18 -12.98
C ALA A 242 38.54 -12.32 -12.74
N GLU A 243 38.38 -13.17 -13.77
CA GLU A 243 37.51 -14.35 -13.70
C GLU A 243 38.04 -15.34 -12.67
N ASP A 244 37.14 -15.93 -11.88
CA ASP A 244 37.43 -16.93 -10.84
C ASP A 244 38.44 -16.45 -9.78
N LYS A 245 38.53 -15.13 -9.56
CA LYS A 245 39.34 -14.54 -8.51
C LYS A 245 38.53 -13.57 -7.66
N GLY A 246 38.91 -13.48 -6.38
CA GLY A 246 38.23 -12.68 -5.38
C GLY A 246 38.40 -11.18 -5.62
N PRO A 247 37.60 -10.34 -4.94
CA PRO A 247 37.68 -8.90 -5.10
C PRO A 247 39.06 -8.35 -4.70
N ILE A 248 39.47 -7.25 -5.34
CA ILE A 248 40.59 -6.40 -4.93
C ILE A 248 40.00 -5.02 -4.67
N TYR A 249 40.15 -4.53 -3.44
CA TYR A 249 39.58 -3.24 -3.02
C TYR A 249 39.99 -2.10 -3.96
N ASN A 250 39.01 -1.35 -4.46
CA ASN A 250 39.18 -0.19 -5.34
C ASN A 250 39.98 -0.47 -6.62
N TYR A 251 39.83 -1.67 -7.21
CA TYR A 251 40.60 -2.04 -8.39
C TYR A 251 40.27 -1.20 -9.65
N ARG A 252 38.98 -1.00 -9.96
CA ARG A 252 38.53 -0.28 -11.16
C ARG A 252 37.36 0.65 -10.86
N VAL A 253 37.67 1.83 -10.33
CA VAL A 253 36.66 2.85 -10.01
C VAL A 253 35.97 3.39 -11.28
N GLU A 254 36.59 3.24 -12.45
CA GLU A 254 36.00 3.67 -13.74
C GLU A 254 34.70 2.92 -14.08
N ILE A 255 34.51 1.73 -13.51
CA ILE A 255 33.28 0.95 -13.65
C ILE A 255 32.05 1.69 -13.10
N SER A 256 32.22 2.64 -12.18
CA SER A 256 31.12 3.48 -11.71
C SER A 256 30.40 4.22 -12.84
N VAL A 257 31.09 4.55 -13.94
CA VAL A 257 30.50 5.19 -15.11
C VAL A 257 29.41 4.32 -15.74
N PHE A 258 29.61 3.00 -15.81
CA PHE A 258 28.61 2.07 -16.35
C PHE A 258 27.28 2.17 -15.59
N PHE A 259 27.33 2.11 -14.25
CA PHE A 259 26.14 2.18 -13.40
C PHE A 259 25.49 3.56 -13.42
N ILE A 260 26.29 4.64 -13.35
CA ILE A 260 25.77 6.01 -13.37
C ILE A 260 25.06 6.30 -14.70
N VAL A 261 25.66 5.93 -15.83
CA VAL A 261 25.05 6.10 -17.16
C VAL A 261 23.77 5.28 -17.27
N TYR A 262 23.78 4.01 -16.83
CA TYR A 262 22.59 3.17 -16.80
C TYR A 262 21.47 3.81 -15.96
N ILE A 263 21.78 4.28 -14.76
CA ILE A 263 20.83 4.95 -13.85
C ILE A 263 20.20 6.17 -14.51
N ILE A 264 21.01 7.08 -15.07
CA ILE A 264 20.50 8.31 -15.70
C ILE A 264 19.56 7.97 -16.85
N ILE A 265 19.98 7.04 -17.71
CA ILE A 265 19.20 6.64 -18.88
C ILE A 265 17.87 6.01 -18.45
N ILE A 266 17.89 5.04 -17.53
CA ILE A 266 16.66 4.36 -17.10
C ILE A 266 15.76 5.28 -16.29
N ALA A 267 16.30 6.14 -15.43
CA ALA A 267 15.51 7.13 -14.70
C ALA A 267 14.77 8.08 -15.64
N PHE A 268 15.44 8.54 -16.72
CA PHE A 268 14.81 9.36 -17.75
C PHE A 268 13.65 8.62 -18.43
N PHE A 269 13.84 7.35 -18.81
CA PHE A 269 12.76 6.55 -19.40
C PHE A 269 11.62 6.29 -18.42
N MET A 270 11.91 5.99 -17.15
CA MET A 270 10.89 5.78 -16.11
C MET A 270 10.04 7.03 -15.88
N MET A 271 10.67 8.22 -15.83
CA MET A 271 9.95 9.49 -15.72
C MET A 271 9.05 9.72 -16.94
N ASN A 272 9.55 9.43 -18.15
CA ASN A 272 8.75 9.57 -19.38
C ASN A 272 7.57 8.58 -19.43
N ILE A 273 7.72 7.34 -18.92
CA ILE A 273 6.62 6.38 -18.79
C ILE A 273 5.53 6.96 -17.88
N PHE A 274 5.91 7.48 -16.72
CA PHE A 274 4.97 8.03 -15.74
C PHE A 274 4.23 9.25 -16.31
N VAL A 275 4.97 10.22 -16.87
CA VAL A 275 4.40 11.42 -17.47
C VAL A 275 3.49 11.07 -18.66
N GLY A 276 3.94 10.17 -19.53
CA GLY A 276 3.17 9.70 -20.69
C GLY A 276 1.86 9.03 -20.27
N PHE A 277 1.90 8.16 -19.26
CA PHE A 277 0.70 7.53 -18.70
C PHE A 277 -0.29 8.58 -18.17
N VAL A 278 0.17 9.49 -17.31
CA VAL A 278 -0.67 10.53 -16.71
C VAL A 278 -1.31 11.39 -17.80
N ILE A 279 -0.54 11.88 -18.78
CA ILE A 279 -1.09 12.71 -19.86
C ILE A 279 -2.14 11.97 -20.68
N ILE A 280 -1.87 10.71 -21.06
CA ILE A 280 -2.82 9.91 -21.84
C ILE A 280 -4.12 9.67 -21.06
N THR A 281 -4.02 9.33 -19.78
CA THR A 281 -5.19 9.11 -18.92
C THR A 281 -5.99 10.41 -18.72
N PHE A 282 -5.32 11.54 -18.46
CA PHE A 282 -5.97 12.83 -18.29
C PHE A 282 -6.63 13.32 -19.57
N ARG A 283 -6.00 13.14 -20.74
CA ARG A 283 -6.63 13.46 -22.03
C ARG A 283 -7.82 12.55 -22.32
N ALA A 284 -7.66 11.24 -22.16
CA ALA A 284 -8.73 10.29 -22.44
C ALA A 284 -9.96 10.52 -21.54
N GLN A 285 -9.75 10.81 -20.25
CA GLN A 285 -10.85 11.08 -19.32
C GLN A 285 -11.41 12.50 -19.48
N GLY A 286 -10.54 13.50 -19.69
CA GLY A 286 -10.94 14.90 -19.86
C GLY A 286 -11.71 15.12 -21.16
N GLU A 287 -11.22 14.63 -22.30
CA GLU A 287 -11.87 14.84 -23.60
C GLU A 287 -13.21 14.11 -23.69
N GLN A 288 -13.36 12.92 -23.07
CA GLN A 288 -14.62 12.18 -23.05
C GLN A 288 -15.72 12.86 -22.22
N GLU A 289 -15.37 13.56 -21.15
CA GLU A 289 -16.36 14.22 -20.29
C GLU A 289 -17.02 15.43 -20.96
N TYR A 290 -16.32 16.07 -21.92
CA TYR A 290 -16.79 17.26 -22.63
C TYR A 290 -17.08 17.02 -24.11
N GLN A 291 -16.93 15.78 -24.60
CA GLN A 291 -17.25 15.43 -25.97
C GLN A 291 -18.77 15.63 -26.18
N ASN A 292 -19.13 16.68 -26.91
CA ASN A 292 -20.50 17.09 -27.25
C ASN A 292 -21.26 17.94 -26.20
N CYS A 293 -20.58 18.59 -25.26
CA CYS A 293 -21.21 19.62 -24.42
C CYS A 293 -21.12 21.00 -25.07
N GLU A 294 -22.22 21.77 -25.04
CA GLU A 294 -22.23 23.18 -25.50
C GLU A 294 -21.48 24.12 -24.56
N LEU A 295 -21.40 23.77 -23.27
CA LEU A 295 -20.72 24.54 -22.23
C LEU A 295 -19.31 23.99 -21.96
N ASP A 296 -18.36 24.89 -21.74
CA ASP A 296 -17.02 24.53 -21.30
C ASP A 296 -17.00 24.08 -19.80
N LYS A 297 -15.85 23.56 -19.36
CA LYS A 297 -15.66 23.11 -17.97
C LYS A 297 -15.92 24.19 -16.93
N ASN A 298 -15.46 25.41 -17.16
CA ASN A 298 -15.55 26.51 -16.21
C ASN A 298 -17.00 27.01 -16.11
N GLN A 299 -17.69 27.16 -17.24
CA GLN A 299 -19.09 27.53 -17.32
C GLN A 299 -19.97 26.51 -16.61
N ARG A 300 -19.73 25.21 -16.83
CA ARG A 300 -20.46 24.15 -16.13
C ARG A 300 -20.22 24.21 -14.62
N GLN A 301 -18.97 24.41 -14.17
CA GLN A 301 -18.66 24.55 -12.75
C GLN A 301 -19.34 25.79 -12.14
N CYS A 302 -19.40 26.91 -12.85
CA CYS A 302 -20.13 28.11 -12.42
C CYS A 302 -21.63 27.87 -12.30
N VAL A 303 -22.25 27.23 -13.32
CA VAL A 303 -23.69 26.91 -13.31
C VAL A 303 -24.01 25.93 -12.18
N GLU A 304 -23.19 24.89 -12.01
CA GLU A 304 -23.36 23.90 -10.95
C GLU A 304 -23.23 24.54 -9.57
N TYR A 305 -22.25 25.41 -9.37
CA TYR A 305 -22.13 26.18 -8.13
C TYR A 305 -23.35 27.07 -7.89
N ALA A 306 -23.78 27.83 -8.90
CA ALA A 306 -24.94 28.71 -8.78
C ALA A 306 -26.22 27.95 -8.44
N LEU A 307 -26.43 26.76 -9.00
CA LEU A 307 -27.60 25.91 -8.74
C LEU A 307 -27.53 25.20 -7.38
N LYS A 308 -26.33 24.85 -6.90
CA LYS A 308 -26.14 24.09 -5.64
C LYS A 308 -25.83 24.96 -4.42
N ALA A 309 -25.49 26.23 -4.62
CA ALA A 309 -25.13 27.13 -3.53
C ALA A 309 -26.30 27.26 -2.54
N GLN A 310 -26.01 26.99 -1.27
CA GLN A 310 -26.94 27.19 -0.16
C GLN A 310 -26.41 28.31 0.74
N PRO A 311 -27.29 29.12 1.34
CA PRO A 311 -26.88 30.21 2.22
C PRO A 311 -26.15 29.65 3.45
N LEU A 312 -25.02 30.27 3.79
CA LEU A 312 -24.26 29.92 5.00
C LEU A 312 -25.09 30.32 6.23
N ARG A 313 -25.39 29.35 7.11
CA ARG A 313 -26.12 29.60 8.36
C ARG A 313 -25.14 30.03 9.45
N ARG A 314 -25.02 31.35 9.69
CA ARG A 314 -24.22 31.90 10.81
C ARG A 314 -25.13 32.16 12.02
N TYR A 315 -24.76 31.65 13.19
CA TYR A 315 -25.47 31.95 14.43
C TYR A 315 -25.05 33.33 14.95
N ILE A 316 -26.03 34.21 15.17
CA ILE A 316 -25.84 35.53 15.78
C ILE A 316 -26.67 35.58 17.07
N PRO A 317 -26.06 35.81 18.24
CA PRO A 317 -26.79 35.86 19.51
C PRO A 317 -27.63 37.14 19.64
N LYS A 318 -28.79 37.05 20.28
CA LYS A 318 -29.69 38.20 20.53
C LYS A 318 -29.37 38.96 21.83
N ASN A 319 -28.78 38.29 22.81
CA ASN A 319 -28.52 38.88 24.12
C ASN A 319 -27.28 39.80 24.07
N PRO A 320 -27.33 41.03 24.62
CA PRO A 320 -26.23 41.99 24.53
C PRO A 320 -24.91 41.47 25.13
N HIS A 321 -24.97 40.82 26.29
CA HIS A 321 -23.76 40.26 26.94
C HIS A 321 -23.17 39.10 26.14
N GLN A 322 -24.01 38.22 25.61
CA GLN A 322 -23.57 37.11 24.76
C GLN A 322 -23.00 37.62 23.43
N TYR A 323 -23.58 38.68 22.86
CA TYR A 323 -23.10 39.32 21.65
C TYR A 323 -21.71 39.91 21.84
N ARG A 324 -21.40 40.51 23.00
CA ARG A 324 -20.03 41.00 23.28
C ARG A 324 -19.01 39.87 23.27
N VAL A 325 -19.30 38.75 23.92
CA VAL A 325 -18.41 37.57 23.91
C VAL A 325 -18.26 36.99 22.51
N TRP A 326 -19.38 36.87 21.78
CA TRP A 326 -19.38 36.42 20.39
C TRP A 326 -18.57 37.34 19.47
N ALA A 327 -18.66 38.66 19.64
CA ALA A 327 -17.90 39.63 18.87
C ALA A 327 -16.39 39.53 19.17
N THR A 328 -16.00 39.29 20.43
CA THR A 328 -14.59 39.07 20.79
C THR A 328 -14.04 37.80 20.17
N VAL A 329 -14.74 36.66 20.34
CA VAL A 329 -14.30 35.35 19.84
C VAL A 329 -14.25 35.31 18.31
N ASN A 330 -15.13 36.05 17.63
CA ASN A 330 -15.17 36.16 16.17
C ASN A 330 -14.31 37.33 15.63
N SER A 331 -13.49 37.96 16.46
CA SER A 331 -12.59 39.04 16.02
C SER A 331 -11.30 38.47 15.45
N ALA A 332 -10.74 39.14 14.43
CA ALA A 332 -9.45 38.76 13.86
C ALA A 332 -8.33 38.76 14.91
N ALA A 333 -8.37 39.66 15.89
CA ALA A 333 -7.39 39.70 16.97
C ALA A 333 -7.40 38.44 17.83
N PHE A 334 -8.57 37.89 18.12
CA PHE A 334 -8.71 36.63 18.85
C PHE A 334 -8.20 35.45 18.02
N GLU A 335 -8.52 35.41 16.72
CA GLU A 335 -7.99 34.37 15.81
C GLU A 335 -6.45 34.41 15.74
N TYR A 336 -5.83 35.59 15.60
CA TYR A 336 -4.38 35.72 15.60
C TYR A 336 -3.74 35.34 16.94
N LEU A 337 -4.39 35.65 18.07
CA LEU A 337 -3.92 35.23 19.39
C LEU A 337 -3.89 33.71 19.49
N MET A 338 -4.97 33.02 19.09
CA MET A 338 -5.03 31.57 19.14
C MET A 338 -4.01 30.91 18.21
N PHE A 339 -3.84 31.47 17.01
CA PHE A 339 -2.80 31.02 16.09
C PHE A 339 -1.39 31.17 16.67
N LEU A 340 -1.11 32.30 17.32
CA LEU A 340 0.17 32.52 18.01
C LEU A 340 0.38 31.50 19.14
N LEU A 341 -0.64 31.21 19.94
CA LEU A 341 -0.55 30.21 21.02
C LEU A 341 -0.27 28.80 20.48
N ILE A 342 -0.89 28.43 19.35
CA ILE A 342 -0.60 27.17 18.67
C ILE A 342 0.87 27.14 18.20
N LEU A 343 1.37 28.21 17.59
CA LEU A 343 2.77 28.30 17.16
C LEU A 343 3.76 28.23 18.33
N LEU A 344 3.46 28.90 19.44
CA LEU A 344 4.31 28.85 20.63
C LEU A 344 4.31 27.44 21.24
N ASN A 345 3.15 26.77 21.25
CA ASN A 345 3.05 25.40 21.73
C ASN A 345 3.81 24.41 20.83
N THR A 346 3.75 24.55 19.50
CA THR A 346 4.51 23.69 18.58
C THR A 346 6.02 23.88 18.72
N VAL A 347 6.49 25.11 18.94
CA VAL A 347 7.90 25.39 19.24
C VAL A 347 8.29 24.78 20.59
N ALA A 348 7.44 24.90 21.62
CA ALA A 348 7.70 24.29 22.93
C ALA A 348 7.86 22.77 22.84
N LEU A 349 6.96 22.09 22.10
CA LEU A 349 7.06 20.65 21.84
C LEU A 349 8.33 20.28 21.06
N ALA A 350 8.72 21.08 20.06
CA ALA A 350 9.93 20.84 19.28
C ALA A 350 11.24 21.02 20.08
N MET A 351 11.21 21.82 21.16
CA MET A 351 12.37 22.12 22.01
C MET A 351 12.52 21.15 23.19
N GLN A 352 11.63 20.16 23.34
CA GLN A 352 11.65 19.25 24.47
C GLN A 352 12.96 18.45 24.53
N THR A 353 13.76 18.74 25.55
CA THR A 353 15.04 18.06 25.84
C THR A 353 15.15 17.81 27.34
N ALA A 354 15.92 16.77 27.72
CA ALA A 354 16.04 16.31 29.10
C ALA A 354 16.22 17.40 30.18
N PRO A 355 17.03 18.46 30.01
CA PRO A 355 17.21 19.47 31.06
C PRO A 355 16.01 20.41 31.23
N PHE A 356 15.07 20.48 30.28
CA PHE A 356 13.94 21.42 30.31
C PHE A 356 12.58 20.75 30.58
N ASN A 357 12.55 19.44 30.83
CA ASN A 357 11.29 18.69 31.00
C ASN A 357 10.33 19.31 32.03
N TYR A 358 10.83 19.75 33.19
CA TYR A 358 9.99 20.39 34.22
C TYR A 358 9.37 21.71 33.73
N ALA A 359 10.13 22.54 33.03
CA ALA A 359 9.62 23.79 32.46
C ALA A 359 8.61 23.53 31.32
N MET A 360 8.83 22.47 30.53
CA MET A 360 7.92 22.06 29.47
C MET A 360 6.60 21.52 30.01
N ASP A 361 6.61 20.75 31.10
CA ASP A 361 5.38 20.26 31.75
C ASP A 361 4.49 21.42 32.23
N ILE A 362 5.10 22.44 32.84
CA ILE A 362 4.38 23.65 33.27
C ILE A 362 3.81 24.39 32.05
N LEU A 363 4.60 24.56 30.99
CA LEU A 363 4.13 25.21 29.76
C LEU A 363 2.96 24.45 29.12
N ASN A 364 3.02 23.12 29.04
CA ASN A 364 1.95 22.28 28.51
C ASN A 364 0.65 22.42 29.31
N MET A 365 0.74 22.53 30.65
CA MET A 365 -0.41 22.80 31.51
C MET A 365 -0.98 24.20 31.26
N VAL A 366 -0.12 25.21 31.08
CA VAL A 366 -0.54 26.59 30.76
C VAL A 366 -1.24 26.65 29.40
N PHE A 367 -0.68 26.05 28.35
CA PHE A 367 -1.30 26.01 27.03
C PHE A 367 -2.65 25.29 27.05
N THR A 368 -2.75 24.14 27.73
CA THR A 368 -4.02 23.42 27.90
C THR A 368 -5.06 24.28 28.62
N GLY A 369 -4.65 25.04 29.65
CA GLY A 369 -5.51 26.02 30.31
C GLY A 369 -6.02 27.12 29.37
N LEU A 370 -5.14 27.69 28.55
CA LEU A 370 -5.49 28.75 27.59
C LEU A 370 -6.49 28.25 26.52
N PHE A 371 -6.27 27.06 25.96
CA PHE A 371 -7.20 26.43 25.01
C PHE A 371 -8.53 26.03 25.67
N THR A 372 -8.51 25.64 26.95
CA THR A 372 -9.73 25.40 27.71
C THR A 372 -10.56 26.68 27.88
N VAL A 373 -9.91 27.80 28.18
CA VAL A 373 -10.58 29.11 28.29
C VAL A 373 -11.17 29.52 26.95
N GLU A 374 -10.45 29.35 25.84
CA GLU A 374 -10.99 29.56 24.49
C GLU A 374 -12.25 28.73 24.25
N MET A 375 -12.19 27.42 24.51
CA MET A 375 -13.32 26.50 24.33
C MET A 375 -14.54 26.97 25.13
N VAL A 376 -14.36 27.37 26.39
CA VAL A 376 -15.44 27.88 27.24
C VAL A 376 -16.01 29.19 26.68
N LEU A 377 -15.17 30.12 26.24
CA LEU A 377 -15.62 31.38 25.62
C LEU A 377 -16.43 31.13 24.34
N LYS A 378 -16.00 30.19 23.50
CA LYS A 378 -16.73 29.77 22.28
C LYS A 378 -18.08 29.10 22.64
N ILE A 379 -18.13 28.23 23.65
CA ILE A 379 -19.39 27.61 24.11
C ILE A 379 -20.37 28.67 24.61
N ILE A 380 -19.90 29.68 25.35
CA ILE A 380 -20.73 30.81 25.82
C ILE A 380 -21.22 31.65 24.63
N ALA A 381 -20.35 31.93 23.64
CA ALA A 381 -20.69 32.70 22.45
C ALA A 381 -21.77 32.02 21.58
N PHE A 382 -21.59 30.74 21.24
CA PHE A 382 -22.42 30.03 20.26
C PHE A 382 -23.57 29.21 20.87
N LYS A 383 -23.55 28.99 22.19
CA LYS A 383 -24.32 27.95 22.90
C LYS A 383 -23.87 26.53 22.48
N PRO A 384 -23.98 25.52 23.37
CA PRO A 384 -23.52 24.17 23.07
C PRO A 384 -24.07 23.59 21.75
N LYS A 385 -25.35 23.84 21.45
CA LYS A 385 -25.99 23.33 20.23
C LYS A 385 -25.32 23.81 18.94
N HIS A 386 -24.97 25.09 18.83
CA HIS A 386 -24.34 25.59 17.59
C HIS A 386 -22.82 25.38 17.61
N TYR A 387 -22.19 25.38 18.79
CA TYR A 387 -20.77 25.04 18.93
C TYR A 387 -20.47 23.63 18.36
N PHE A 388 -21.23 22.61 18.76
CA PHE A 388 -21.05 21.23 18.28
C PHE A 388 -21.64 20.96 16.89
N THR A 389 -22.26 21.96 16.25
CA THR A 389 -22.68 21.82 14.83
C THR A 389 -21.50 22.07 13.89
N ASP A 390 -20.53 22.88 14.31
CA ASP A 390 -19.32 23.14 13.55
C ASP A 390 -18.29 22.02 13.80
N ALA A 391 -17.83 21.40 12.72
CA ALA A 391 -16.87 20.31 12.77
C ALA A 391 -15.53 20.75 13.39
N TRP A 392 -15.09 21.98 13.12
CA TRP A 392 -13.81 22.48 13.64
C TRP A 392 -13.85 22.76 15.13
N ASN A 393 -14.93 23.37 15.64
CA ASN A 393 -15.13 23.56 17.08
C ASN A 393 -15.30 22.21 17.81
N THR A 394 -15.94 21.23 17.17
CA THR A 394 -16.05 19.87 17.73
C THR A 394 -14.68 19.19 17.83
N PHE A 395 -13.83 19.36 16.82
CA PHE A 395 -12.45 18.86 16.82
C PHE A 395 -11.60 19.56 17.90
N ASP A 396 -11.69 20.87 18.02
CA ASP A 396 -11.01 21.68 19.05
C ASP A 396 -11.40 21.23 20.46
N ALA A 397 -12.69 21.01 20.72
CA ALA A 397 -13.16 20.47 22.00
C ALA A 397 -12.63 19.05 22.27
N LEU A 398 -12.49 18.21 21.26
CA LEU A 398 -11.92 16.87 21.42
C LEU A 398 -10.43 16.95 21.82
N ILE A 399 -9.66 17.86 21.21
CA ILE A 399 -8.25 18.08 21.58
C ILE A 399 -8.15 18.56 23.02
N VAL A 400 -8.90 19.60 23.38
CA VAL A 400 -8.87 20.16 24.74
C VAL A 400 -9.26 19.13 25.80
N VAL A 401 -10.33 18.37 25.57
CA VAL A 401 -10.73 17.30 26.49
C VAL A 401 -9.67 16.20 26.57
N GLY A 402 -9.07 15.81 25.44
CA GLY A 402 -7.95 14.88 25.40
C GLY A 402 -6.76 15.34 26.23
N SER A 403 -6.36 16.60 26.10
CA SER A 403 -5.26 17.21 26.87
C SER A 403 -5.55 17.29 28.37
N ILE A 404 -6.80 17.59 28.75
CA ILE A 404 -7.20 17.57 30.17
C ILE A 404 -7.11 16.15 30.74
N VAL A 405 -7.58 15.15 29.99
CA VAL A 405 -7.49 13.74 30.39
C VAL A 405 -6.02 13.31 30.52
N ASP A 406 -5.16 13.69 29.57
CA ASP A 406 -3.74 13.38 29.61
C ASP A 406 -3.04 13.95 30.85
N ILE A 407 -3.30 15.21 31.20
CA ILE A 407 -2.79 15.83 32.43
C ILE A 407 -3.32 15.08 33.66
N ALA A 408 -4.62 14.77 33.70
CA ALA A 408 -5.23 14.06 34.83
C ALA A 408 -4.64 12.65 35.02
N VAL A 409 -4.39 11.93 33.92
CA VAL A 409 -3.73 10.62 33.95
C VAL A 409 -2.29 10.75 34.41
N THR A 410 -1.54 11.72 33.90
CA THR A 410 -0.14 11.96 34.27
C THR A 410 0.01 12.27 35.75
N GLU A 411 -0.84 13.13 36.30
CA GLU A 411 -0.84 13.47 37.73
C GLU A 411 -1.30 12.30 38.59
N ALA A 412 -2.31 11.53 38.16
CA ALA A 412 -2.71 10.31 38.85
C ALA A 412 -1.55 9.29 38.89
N SER A 413 -0.85 9.07 37.78
CA SER A 413 0.30 8.18 37.70
C SER A 413 1.44 8.61 38.62
N ARG A 414 1.72 9.91 38.75
CA ARG A 414 2.72 10.46 39.69
C ARG A 414 2.37 10.16 41.15
N ILE A 415 1.08 10.21 41.50
CA ILE A 415 0.59 9.94 42.87
C ILE A 415 0.65 8.43 43.19
N PHE A 416 0.29 7.56 42.24
CA PHE A 416 0.22 6.11 42.48
C PHE A 416 1.57 5.38 42.32
N TYR A 417 2.51 5.91 41.52
CA TYR A 417 3.82 5.29 41.28
C TYR A 417 4.97 6.32 41.34
N PRO A 418 5.41 6.74 42.55
CA PRO A 418 6.42 7.79 42.71
C PRO A 418 7.86 7.39 42.30
N GLN A 419 8.12 6.14 41.87
CA GLN A 419 9.47 5.65 41.56
C GLN A 419 9.65 5.01 40.17
N THR A 420 8.68 5.09 39.28
CA THR A 420 8.87 4.63 37.90
C THR A 420 8.63 5.80 36.96
N SER A 421 9.72 6.47 36.56
CA SER A 421 9.79 7.32 35.39
C SER A 421 9.46 6.47 34.15
N PHE A 422 8.16 6.27 33.91
CA PHE A 422 7.67 5.69 32.68
C PHE A 422 7.84 6.74 31.59
N PHE A 423 8.98 6.68 30.91
CA PHE A 423 9.11 7.15 29.54
C PHE A 423 8.06 6.43 28.70
N TRP A 424 6.99 7.12 28.33
CA TRP A 424 6.20 6.76 27.15
C TRP A 424 6.43 7.83 26.09
N LEU A 425 6.74 7.31 24.90
CA LEU A 425 6.92 8.00 23.62
C LEU A 425 5.69 8.82 23.20
#